data_AF-A0A961MRM3-F1
#
_entry.id   AF-A0A961MRM3-F1
#
_cell.length_a   1.000
_cell.length_b   1.000
_cell.length_c   1.000
_cell.angle_alpha   90.00
_cell.angle_beta   90.00
_cell.angle_gamma   90.00
#
_symmetry.space_group_name_H-M   'P 1'
#
loop_
_entity.id
_entity.type
_entity.pdbx_description
1 polymer ?
#
loop_
_entity_poly.entity_id
_entity_poly.type
_entity_poly.pdbx_seq_one_letter_code
_entity_poly.pdbx_strand_id
1 'polypeptide(L)' 'LRITDLHQGIVWGTHTEQTRRHVQLINRFDYDGDYGTVLNRFLIQAAIGYPLTVHGTGGQTRAFIH' A
#
# COMPACT_ATOMS: atom_id res chain seq x y z
N LEU A 1 -5.98 -33.54 -0.06
CA LEU A 1 -6.29 -32.14 -0.43
C LEU A 1 -5.10 -31.57 -1.22
N ARG A 2 -5.34 -30.79 -2.28
CA ARG A 2 -4.29 -30.02 -2.98
C ARG A 2 -4.42 -28.56 -2.53
N ILE A 3 -3.34 -27.98 -2.05
CA ILE A 3 -3.30 -26.62 -1.48
C ILE A 3 -2.12 -25.88 -2.11
N THR A 4 -2.32 -24.59 -2.40
CA THR A 4 -1.27 -23.67 -2.80
C THR A 4 -1.30 -22.48 -1.84
N ASP A 5 -0.16 -22.18 -1.25
CA ASP A 5 0.00 -21.06 -0.35
C ASP A 5 0.77 -19.92 -1.04
N LEU A 6 0.31 -18.69 -0.85
CA LEU A 6 0.84 -17.50 -1.50
C LEU A 6 1.37 -16.53 -0.45
N HIS A 7 2.69 -16.56 -0.27
CA HIS A 7 3.40 -15.65 0.63
C HIS A 7 3.63 -14.29 -0.06
N GLN A 8 2.60 -13.45 -0.03
CA GLN A 8 2.60 -12.16 -0.73
C GLN A 8 3.45 -11.10 -0.03
N GLY A 9 4.07 -10.22 -0.82
CA GLY A 9 4.75 -9.02 -0.35
C GLY A 9 3.79 -7.87 -0.01
N ILE A 10 4.33 -6.70 0.27
CA ILE A 10 3.54 -5.49 0.54
C ILE A 10 2.90 -5.00 -0.77
N VAL A 11 1.58 -4.87 -0.79
CA VAL A 11 0.84 -4.28 -1.91
C VAL A 11 0.89 -2.76 -1.83
N TRP A 12 1.04 -2.12 -2.99
CA TRP A 12 0.92 -0.67 -3.12
C TRP A 12 0.10 -0.30 -4.36
N GLY A 13 -0.50 0.89 -4.33
CA GLY A 13 -1.42 1.35 -5.36
C GLY A 13 -2.88 0.96 -5.09
N THR A 14 -3.78 1.52 -5.91
CA THR A 14 -5.24 1.41 -5.74
C THR A 14 -5.97 1.00 -7.00
N HIS A 15 -5.36 1.26 -8.16
CA HIS A 15 -6.01 1.18 -9.45
C HIS A 15 -5.65 -0.11 -10.19
N THR A 16 -6.67 -0.68 -10.79
CA THR A 16 -6.61 -1.77 -11.77
C THR A 16 -7.38 -1.33 -13.01
N GLU A 17 -7.26 -2.07 -14.10
CA GLU A 17 -8.05 -1.78 -15.32
C GLU A 17 -9.56 -1.79 -15.07
N GLN A 18 -10.03 -2.56 -14.09
CA GLN A 18 -11.44 -2.68 -13.72
C GLN A 18 -11.90 -1.51 -12.84
N THR A 19 -11.14 -1.17 -11.79
CA THR A 19 -11.52 -0.12 -10.83
C THR A 19 -11.45 1.27 -11.45
N ARG A 20 -10.66 1.47 -12.50
CA ARG A 20 -10.59 2.73 -13.26
C ARG A 20 -11.81 3.02 -14.14
N ARG A 21 -12.72 2.05 -14.33
CA ARG A 21 -13.83 2.19 -15.29
C ARG A 21 -14.93 3.12 -14.81
N HIS A 22 -15.10 3.29 -13.50
CA HIS A 22 -16.17 4.11 -12.94
C HIS A 22 -15.86 4.56 -11.51
N VAL A 23 -16.34 5.74 -11.11
CA VAL A 23 -16.09 6.31 -9.77
C VAL A 23 -16.61 5.44 -8.62
N GLN A 24 -17.70 4.70 -8.84
CA GLN A 24 -18.24 3.77 -7.83
C GLN A 24 -17.44 2.46 -7.71
N LEU A 25 -16.45 2.23 -8.59
CA LEU A 25 -15.55 1.08 -8.53
C LEU A 25 -14.19 1.43 -7.93
N ILE A 26 -14.01 2.65 -7.42
CA ILE A 26 -12.77 3.07 -6.77
C ILE A 26 -12.51 2.17 -5.57
N ASN A 27 -11.30 1.62 -5.51
CA ASN A 27 -10.85 0.80 -4.41
C ASN A 27 -10.45 1.65 -3.19
N ARG A 28 -10.36 1.03 -2.02
CA ARG A 28 -9.86 1.69 -0.80
C ARG A 28 -8.39 2.10 -0.92
N PHE A 29 -8.02 3.16 -0.22
CA PHE A 29 -6.63 3.59 -0.05
C PHE A 29 -6.36 3.96 1.39
N ASP A 30 -5.76 3.03 2.12
CA ASP A 30 -5.48 3.21 3.55
C ASP A 30 -4.11 3.88 3.74
N TYR A 31 -4.10 4.93 4.55
CA TYR A 31 -2.91 5.71 4.87
C TYR A 31 -2.77 5.98 6.38
N ASP A 32 -3.67 5.47 7.20
CA ASP A 32 -3.57 5.54 8.66
C ASP A 32 -2.47 4.61 9.20
N GLY A 33 -2.24 4.67 10.51
CA GLY A 33 -1.21 3.88 11.18
C GLY A 33 -1.53 2.40 11.36
N ASP A 34 -2.79 2.01 11.21
CA ASP A 34 -3.27 0.67 11.54
C ASP A 34 -3.36 -0.23 10.30
N TYR A 35 -3.94 0.29 9.21
CA TYR A 35 -4.15 -0.42 7.95
C TYR A 35 -3.26 0.05 6.80
N GLY A 36 -2.72 1.27 6.89
CA GLY A 36 -1.86 1.83 5.84
C GLY A 36 -0.53 1.11 5.72
N THR A 37 -0.21 0.62 4.51
CA THR A 37 1.13 0.09 4.22
C THR A 37 2.12 1.21 3.97
N VAL A 38 3.41 0.94 4.19
CA VAL A 38 4.46 1.98 4.22
C VAL A 38 4.50 2.88 2.99
N LEU A 39 4.39 2.32 1.78
CA LEU A 39 4.46 3.11 0.56
C LEU A 39 3.20 3.95 0.34
N ASN A 40 2.01 3.41 0.59
CA ASN A 40 0.75 4.15 0.50
C ASN A 40 0.71 5.33 1.49
N ARG A 41 1.18 5.10 2.72
CA ARG A 41 1.36 6.14 3.74
C ARG A 41 2.33 7.23 3.30
N PHE A 42 3.50 6.85 2.81
CA PHE A 42 4.51 7.81 2.38
C PHE A 42 4.03 8.68 1.22
N LEU A 43 3.23 8.13 0.30
CA LEU A 43 2.61 8.90 -0.78
C LEU A 43 1.69 10.01 -0.24
N ILE A 44 0.82 9.70 0.74
CA ILE A 44 -0.04 10.73 1.35
C ILE A 44 0.77 11.74 2.15
N GLN A 45 1.72 11.26 2.95
CA GLN A 45 2.57 12.12 3.77
C GLN A 45 3.32 13.14 2.89
N ALA A 46 3.94 12.68 1.80
CA ALA A 46 4.58 13.56 0.82
C ALA A 46 3.59 14.53 0.16
N ALA A 47 2.40 14.04 -0.24
CA ALA A 47 1.40 14.86 -0.91
C ALA A 47 0.86 16.02 -0.05
N ILE A 48 0.77 15.82 1.27
CA ILE A 48 0.30 16.85 2.22
C ILE A 48 1.44 17.62 2.90
N GLY A 49 2.70 17.36 2.53
CA GLY A 49 3.87 18.01 3.13
C GLY A 49 4.20 17.54 4.56
N TYR A 50 3.69 16.39 4.99
CA TYR A 50 4.00 15.78 6.27
C TYR A 50 5.33 14.99 6.19
N PRO A 51 6.23 15.10 7.19
CA PRO A 51 7.48 14.34 7.20
C PRO A 51 7.27 12.83 7.11
N LEU A 52 8.03 12.14 6.26
CA LEU A 52 7.90 10.70 6.10
C LEU A 52 8.17 9.96 7.41
N THR A 53 7.22 9.14 7.85
CA THR A 53 7.32 8.43 9.14
C THR A 53 8.19 7.18 9.01
N VAL A 54 9.51 7.37 9.04
CA VAL A 54 10.49 6.28 9.12
C VAL A 54 10.53 5.74 10.54
N HIS A 55 10.38 4.43 10.71
CA HIS A 55 10.41 3.78 12.01
C HIS A 55 11.82 3.27 12.34
N GLY A 56 12.41 3.77 13.43
CA GLY A 56 13.76 3.42 13.86
C GLY A 56 14.81 3.89 12.85
N THR A 57 15.70 2.99 12.45
CA THR A 57 16.77 3.30 11.49
C THR A 57 16.31 3.31 10.03
N GLY A 58 15.11 2.79 9.74
CA GLY A 58 14.61 2.62 8.37
C GLY A 58 15.30 1.52 7.55
N GLY A 59 16.12 0.67 8.18
CA GLY A 59 16.83 -0.41 7.49
C GLY A 59 16.00 -1.66 7.21
N GLN A 60 14.67 -1.62 7.39
CA GLN A 60 13.83 -2.79 7.16
C GLN A 60 13.66 -3.04 5.66
N THR A 61 13.97 -4.25 5.20
CA THR A 61 13.79 -4.66 3.80
C THR A 61 12.61 -5.62 3.66
N ARG A 62 11.71 -5.35 2.71
CA ARG A 62 10.56 -6.21 2.35
C ARG A 62 10.33 -6.17 0.84
N ALA A 63 9.73 -7.23 0.30
CA ALA A 63 9.30 -7.27 -1.09
C ALA A 63 8.01 -6.46 -1.27
N PHE A 64 7.90 -5.77 -2.41
CA PHE A 64 6.71 -5.03 -2.81
C PHE A 64 6.16 -5.60 -4.11
N ILE A 65 4.84 -5.55 -4.25
CA ILE A 65 4.12 -5.92 -5.47
C ILE A 65 3.04 -4.89 -5.74
N HIS A 66 2.79 -4.62 -7.02
CA HIS A 66 1.73 -3.73 -7.48
C HIS A 66 0.50 -4.56 -7.88
#